data_AF-A0A0W8C0E6-F1
#
_entry.id   AF-A0A0W8C0E6-F1
#
_cell.length_a   1.000
_cell.length_b   1.000
_cell.length_c   1.000
_cell.angle_alpha   90.00
_cell.angle_beta   90.00
_cell.angle_gamma   90.00
#
_symmetry.space_group_name_H-M   'P 1'
#
loop_
_entity.id
_entity.type
_entity.pdbx_description
1 polymer ?
#
loop_
_entity_poly.entity_id
_entity_poly.type
_entity_poly.pdbx_seq_one_letter_code
_entity_poly.pdbx_strand_id
1 'polypeptide(L)'
;MQALLVKDEMKATLNAKIVVELIVELYTSTRNEVINFLEENKEVYPNFTLVADFWTCKTTGDKFLGLRVYLVDKAWQFKSVLLGTRKFNPADSGGDVKAMLRTELDLHWEWCFAHMAHAATKASCGVNGTASAEANPAMANLISKIARTIFQIKHVSTMGNLFEELCKSKTKGASTRLIEYSTSRFLSLTNAMERILLKWPAITAWYEERKQQELRVNKTPTEFPLANRHDDLVHVLSVLKQIGEIKRTCQAKRPVQVEVLVKLFLARIQDLNPDQPLPHYLSSDENPKWIAASDLTPLATNTRLLLREALDERCFLADTTRIAILQNALSF
;
A
#
# COMPACT_ATOMS: atom_id res chain seq x y z
N MET A 1 18.90 -1.64 47.62
CA MET A 1 17.72 -2.40 47.15
C MET A 1 16.74 -2.52 48.32
N GLN A 2 16.09 -1.41 48.66
CA GLN A 2 15.13 -1.33 49.77
C GLN A 2 14.14 -0.22 49.40
N ALA A 3 12.86 -0.46 49.66
CA ALA A 3 11.67 0.32 49.29
C ALA A 3 11.09 0.04 47.88
N LEU A 4 10.58 -1.18 47.71
CA LEU A 4 9.34 -1.44 46.95
C LEU A 4 8.55 -2.56 47.68
N LEU A 5 8.34 -2.36 48.98
CA LEU A 5 7.34 -3.11 49.74
C LEU A 5 6.03 -2.33 49.62
N VAL A 6 5.21 -2.71 48.65
CA VAL A 6 3.84 -2.21 48.53
C VAL A 6 3.07 -2.77 49.72
N LYS A 7 2.77 -1.92 50.72
CA LYS A 7 1.89 -2.28 51.83
C LYS A 7 0.54 -2.75 51.28
N ASP A 8 -0.07 -3.74 51.92
CA ASP A 8 -1.46 -4.17 51.63
C ASP A 8 -2.49 -3.01 51.69
N GLU A 9 -2.13 -1.90 52.35
CA GLU A 9 -2.86 -0.61 52.39
C GLU A 9 -2.96 0.09 51.00
N MET A 10 -2.19 -0.33 49.99
CA MET A 10 -2.23 0.21 48.62
C MET A 10 -3.05 -0.65 47.64
N LYS A 11 -3.82 -1.64 48.13
CA LYS A 11 -4.80 -2.35 47.30
C LYS A 11 -6.02 -1.45 47.07
N ALA A 12 -5.95 -0.59 46.06
CA ALA A 12 -7.14 0.08 45.54
C ALA A 12 -8.10 -0.99 45.02
N THR A 13 -9.27 -1.12 45.64
CA THR A 13 -10.34 -2.02 45.17
C THR A 13 -10.83 -1.51 43.82
N LEU A 14 -10.30 -2.05 42.73
CA LEU A 14 -10.72 -1.71 41.38
C LEU A 14 -12.15 -2.24 41.14
N ASN A 15 -13.10 -1.32 41.02
CA ASN A 15 -14.46 -1.61 40.57
C ASN A 15 -14.78 -0.77 39.33
N ALA A 16 -15.87 -1.13 38.63
CA ALA A 16 -16.22 -0.49 37.37
C ALA A 16 -16.37 1.04 37.48
N LYS A 17 -16.87 1.55 38.62
CA LYS A 17 -17.03 2.99 38.85
C LYS A 17 -15.67 3.69 38.94
N ILE A 18 -14.76 3.15 39.75
CA ILE A 18 -13.40 3.69 39.93
C ILE A 18 -12.63 3.63 38.60
N VAL A 19 -12.79 2.56 37.81
CA VAL A 19 -12.15 2.46 36.49
C VAL A 19 -12.64 3.57 35.55
N VAL A 20 -13.94 3.88 35.54
CA VAL A 20 -14.49 4.97 34.71
C VAL A 20 -13.91 6.33 35.15
N GLU A 21 -13.86 6.59 36.45
CA GLU A 21 -13.28 7.83 36.99
C GLU A 21 -11.79 7.98 36.61
N LEU A 22 -11.01 6.91 36.79
CA LEU A 22 -9.58 6.88 36.41
C LEU A 22 -9.36 7.07 34.91
N ILE A 23 -10.24 6.55 34.06
CA ILE A 23 -10.17 6.78 32.60
C ILE A 23 -10.38 8.26 32.28
N VAL A 24 -11.35 8.92 32.92
CA VAL A 24 -11.63 10.34 32.71
C VAL A 24 -10.47 11.21 33.20
N GLU A 25 -9.91 10.90 34.37
CA GLU A 25 -8.75 11.60 34.92
C GLU A 25 -7.52 11.44 34.01
N LEU A 26 -7.20 10.21 33.63
CA LEU A 26 -6.09 9.92 32.71
C LEU A 26 -6.26 10.65 31.38
N TYR A 27 -7.47 10.65 30.81
CA TYR A 27 -7.75 11.35 29.56
C TYR A 27 -7.55 12.86 29.70
N THR A 28 -8.04 13.46 30.79
CA THR A 28 -7.93 14.89 31.04
C THR A 28 -6.47 15.31 31.26
N SER A 29 -5.73 14.53 32.06
CA SER A 29 -4.30 14.74 32.30
C SER A 29 -3.50 14.65 30.99
N THR A 30 -3.71 13.57 30.23
CA THR A 30 -3.04 13.36 28.94
C THR A 30 -3.37 14.47 27.94
N ARG A 31 -4.63 14.92 27.90
CA ARG A 31 -5.05 16.03 27.03
C ARG A 31 -4.30 17.31 27.37
N ASN A 32 -4.19 17.65 28.66
CA ASN A 32 -3.48 18.84 29.10
C ASN A 32 -1.99 18.75 28.80
N GLU A 33 -1.37 17.58 29.02
CA GLU A 33 0.03 17.33 28.65
C GLU A 33 0.26 17.52 27.14
N VAL A 34 -0.63 16.98 26.30
CA VAL A 34 -0.54 17.15 24.84
C VAL A 34 -0.73 18.61 24.43
N ILE A 35 -1.68 19.34 25.03
CA ILE A 35 -1.87 20.78 24.76
C ILE A 35 -0.60 21.56 25.10
N ASN A 36 -0.06 21.36 26.29
CA ASN A 36 1.16 22.04 26.73
C ASN A 36 2.34 21.70 25.80
N PHE A 37 2.50 20.42 25.47
CA PHE A 37 3.54 19.97 24.53
C PHE A 37 3.41 20.64 23.16
N LEU A 38 2.20 20.80 22.62
CA LEU A 38 1.99 21.46 21.33
C LEU A 38 2.25 22.97 21.43
N GLU A 39 1.78 23.65 22.47
CA GLU A 39 2.06 25.09 22.68
C GLU A 39 3.57 25.33 22.87
N GLU A 40 4.25 24.47 23.63
CA GLU A 40 5.69 24.55 23.83
C GLU A 40 6.48 24.36 22.53
N ASN A 41 5.95 23.64 21.54
CA ASN A 41 6.64 23.40 20.27
C ASN A 41 6.07 24.25 19.14
N LYS A 42 5.25 25.26 19.43
CA LYS A 42 4.71 26.16 18.41
C LYS A 42 5.80 27.11 17.92
N GLU A 43 5.93 27.22 16.60
CA GLU A 43 6.89 28.11 15.94
C GLU A 43 6.18 29.19 15.12
N VAL A 44 6.92 30.21 14.69
CA VAL A 44 6.40 31.31 13.84
C VAL A 44 6.02 30.80 12.44
N TYR A 45 6.64 29.72 11.99
CA TYR A 45 6.36 29.05 10.72
C TYR A 45 5.55 27.77 10.93
N PRO A 46 4.77 27.32 9.92
CA PRO A 46 4.03 26.07 10.01
C PRO A 46 4.95 24.87 10.29
N ASN A 47 4.81 24.26 11.46
CA ASN A 47 5.64 23.13 11.89
C ASN A 47 4.83 21.91 12.37
N PHE A 48 3.50 22.00 12.31
CA PHE A 48 2.58 20.90 12.59
C PHE A 48 1.95 20.37 11.31
N THR A 49 1.90 19.05 11.18
CA THR A 49 1.17 18.35 10.13
C THR A 49 0.11 17.47 10.77
N LEU A 50 -1.16 17.73 10.45
CA LEU A 50 -2.26 16.87 10.86
C LEU A 50 -2.50 15.79 9.81
N VAL A 51 -2.53 14.53 10.25
CA VAL A 51 -2.83 13.36 9.42
C VAL A 51 -4.16 12.78 9.82
N ALA A 52 -5.07 12.69 8.84
CA ALA A 52 -6.36 12.06 8.96
C ALA A 52 -6.33 10.68 8.28
N ASP A 53 -6.37 9.62 9.07
CA ASP A 53 -6.34 8.24 8.61
C ASP A 53 -7.73 7.60 8.69
N PHE A 54 -8.13 6.90 7.62
CA PHE A 54 -9.38 6.16 7.54
C PHE A 54 -9.14 4.67 7.43
N TRP A 55 -9.92 3.88 8.16
CA TRP A 55 -9.95 2.43 7.98
C TRP A 55 -11.30 1.83 8.30
N THR A 56 -11.55 0.67 7.73
CA THR A 56 -12.72 -0.15 8.02
C THR A 56 -12.29 -1.38 8.82
N CYS A 57 -12.93 -1.61 9.96
CA CYS A 57 -12.78 -2.85 10.71
C CYS A 57 -13.40 -4.00 9.91
N LYS A 58 -12.60 -5.00 9.57
CA LYS A 58 -13.07 -6.14 8.76
C LYS A 58 -14.11 -6.99 9.48
N THR A 59 -14.03 -7.06 10.80
CA THR A 59 -14.91 -7.90 11.62
C THR A 59 -16.29 -7.26 11.79
N THR A 60 -16.34 -5.95 12.03
CA THR A 60 -17.60 -5.25 12.33
C THR A 60 -18.14 -4.45 11.14
N GLY A 61 -17.34 -4.22 10.11
CA GLY A 61 -17.68 -3.32 8.99
C GLY A 61 -17.61 -1.83 9.38
N ASP A 62 -17.29 -1.50 10.63
CA ASP A 62 -17.28 -0.12 11.11
C ASP A 62 -16.13 0.68 10.50
N LYS A 63 -16.43 1.91 10.10
CA LYS A 63 -15.45 2.88 9.65
C LYS A 63 -14.94 3.73 10.82
N PHE A 64 -13.67 4.07 10.78
CA PHE A 64 -12.98 4.86 11.80
C PHE A 64 -12.17 5.98 11.15
N LEU A 65 -12.11 7.11 11.86
CA LEU A 65 -11.20 8.22 11.62
C LEU A 65 -10.21 8.30 12.77
N GLY A 66 -8.92 8.30 12.45
CA GLY A 66 -7.83 8.61 13.37
C GLY A 66 -7.22 9.95 13.01
N LEU A 67 -6.96 10.77 14.03
CA LEU A 67 -6.26 12.05 13.88
C LEU A 67 -4.92 12.00 14.60
N ARG A 68 -3.86 12.38 13.89
CA ARG A 68 -2.50 12.38 14.41
C ARG A 68 -1.77 13.66 14.04
N VAL A 69 -1.01 14.21 14.96
CA VAL A 69 -0.12 15.35 14.70
C VAL A 69 1.32 14.85 14.57
N TYR A 70 1.97 15.28 13.50
CA TYR A 70 3.40 15.17 13.30
C TYR A 70 4.06 16.53 13.44
N LEU A 71 5.23 16.54 14.07
CA LEU A 71 6.04 17.73 14.27
C LEU A 71 7.51 17.34 14.46
N VAL A 72 8.40 18.30 14.24
CA VAL A 72 9.76 18.24 14.77
C VAL A 72 9.78 19.10 16.02
N ASP A 73 10.14 18.51 17.15
CA ASP A 73 10.20 19.24 18.42
C ASP A 73 11.43 20.16 18.50
N LYS A 74 11.51 20.95 19.57
CA LYS A 74 12.65 21.85 19.84
C LYS A 74 14.00 21.14 19.97
N ALA A 75 14.00 19.82 20.21
CA ALA A 75 15.20 18.99 20.25
C ALA A 75 15.53 18.36 18.89
N TRP A 76 14.90 18.84 17.81
CA TRP A 76 15.06 18.34 16.44
C TRP A 76 14.68 16.87 16.28
N GLN A 77 13.74 16.39 17.11
CA GLN A 77 13.23 15.03 17.06
C GLN A 77 11.87 15.00 16.38
N PHE A 78 11.69 14.06 15.45
CA PHE A 78 10.36 13.78 14.91
C PHE A 78 9.46 13.19 15.99
N LYS A 79 8.30 13.81 16.20
CA LYS A 79 7.28 13.38 17.15
C LYS A 79 5.98 13.09 16.45
N SER A 80 5.24 12.16 17.03
CA SER A 80 3.97 11.67 16.50
C SER A 80 2.99 11.49 17.65
N VAL A 81 1.99 12.34 17.72
CA VAL A 81 0.97 12.33 18.78
C VAL A 81 -0.37 11.90 18.18
N LEU A 82 -0.95 10.79 18.66
CA LEU A 82 -2.31 10.39 18.27
C LEU A 82 -3.30 11.21 19.09
N LEU A 83 -4.07 12.09 18.44
CA LEU A 83 -5.08 12.91 19.09
C LEU A 83 -6.34 12.11 19.44
N GLY A 84 -6.67 11.11 18.62
CA GLY A 84 -7.77 10.23 18.91
C GLY A 84 -8.18 9.36 17.74
N THR A 85 -9.04 8.39 18.04
CA THR A 85 -9.73 7.55 17.08
C THR A 85 -11.22 7.61 17.37
N ARG A 86 -12.04 7.73 16.33
CA ARG A 86 -13.50 7.78 16.45
C ARG A 86 -14.13 6.90 15.39
N LYS A 87 -15.15 6.14 15.79
CA LYS A 87 -16.05 5.53 14.82
C LYS A 87 -16.73 6.67 14.07
N PHE A 88 -16.54 6.69 12.76
CA PHE A 88 -16.99 7.76 11.90
C PHE A 88 -17.35 7.12 10.57
N ASN A 89 -18.55 7.40 10.06
CA ASN A 89 -19.08 6.76 8.86
C ASN A 89 -19.15 7.77 7.70
N PRO A 90 -18.00 8.24 7.16
CA PRO A 90 -17.99 9.21 6.08
C PRO A 90 -18.50 8.61 4.77
N ALA A 91 -18.88 9.50 3.85
CA ALA A 91 -18.98 9.16 2.43
C ALA A 91 -17.68 8.49 1.95
N ASP A 92 -17.81 7.49 1.06
CA ASP A 92 -16.76 6.51 0.74
C ASP A 92 -15.42 7.08 0.23
N SER A 93 -15.37 8.37 -0.13
CA SER A 93 -14.20 9.04 -0.69
C SER A 93 -13.50 10.02 0.28
N GLY A 94 -14.00 10.18 1.51
CA GLY A 94 -13.42 11.14 2.47
C GLY A 94 -13.63 12.61 2.10
N GLY A 95 -14.53 12.89 1.13
CA GLY A 95 -14.89 14.25 0.72
C GLY A 95 -15.37 15.10 1.89
N ASP A 96 -16.15 14.52 2.79
CA ASP A 96 -16.68 15.18 3.99
C ASP A 96 -15.56 15.62 4.94
N VAL A 97 -14.49 14.84 5.04
CA VAL A 97 -13.34 15.20 5.89
C VAL A 97 -12.45 16.22 5.21
N LYS A 98 -12.26 16.13 3.89
CA LYS A 98 -11.61 17.21 3.14
C LYS A 98 -12.38 18.51 3.33
N ALA A 99 -13.71 18.49 3.25
CA ALA A 99 -14.55 19.65 3.50
C ALA A 99 -14.33 20.15 4.93
N MET A 100 -14.53 19.31 5.95
CA MET A 100 -14.29 19.67 7.35
C MET A 100 -12.92 20.31 7.58
N LEU A 101 -11.84 19.69 7.10
CA LEU A 101 -10.49 20.18 7.31
C LEU A 101 -10.23 21.51 6.58
N ARG A 102 -10.77 21.69 5.37
CA ARG A 102 -10.56 22.92 4.58
C ARG A 102 -11.50 24.05 4.96
N THR A 103 -12.79 23.79 5.11
CA THR A 103 -13.82 24.84 5.27
C THR A 103 -14.06 25.18 6.73
N GLU A 104 -14.09 24.18 7.61
CA GLU A 104 -14.42 24.40 9.02
C GLU A 104 -13.18 24.70 9.86
N LEU A 105 -12.05 24.06 9.54
CA LEU A 105 -10.80 24.19 10.29
C LEU A 105 -9.75 25.07 9.59
N ASP A 106 -10.07 25.58 8.40
CA ASP A 106 -9.20 26.44 7.58
C ASP A 106 -7.76 25.89 7.41
N LEU A 107 -7.66 24.57 7.25
CA LEU A 107 -6.37 23.89 7.05
C LEU A 107 -6.05 23.72 5.57
N HIS A 108 -4.75 23.86 5.25
CA HIS A 108 -4.25 23.44 3.95
C HIS A 108 -4.30 21.92 3.81
N TRP A 109 -5.26 21.43 3.02
CA TRP A 109 -5.41 19.99 2.75
C TRP A 109 -4.65 19.56 1.50
N GLU A 110 -3.90 18.47 1.65
CA GLU A 110 -3.26 17.73 0.58
C GLU A 110 -3.52 16.23 0.67
N TRP A 111 -3.55 15.56 -0.48
CA TRP A 111 -3.53 14.11 -0.51
C TRP A 111 -2.13 13.59 -0.21
N CYS A 112 -2.04 12.56 0.64
CA CYS A 112 -0.77 11.92 0.91
C CYS A 112 -0.22 11.25 -0.35
N PHE A 113 1.12 11.20 -0.48
CA PHE A 113 1.77 10.59 -1.63
C PHE A 113 1.32 9.14 -1.84
N ALA A 114 1.19 8.37 -0.77
CA ALA A 114 0.72 6.99 -0.84
C ALA A 114 -0.67 6.86 -1.50
N HIS A 115 -1.55 7.86 -1.31
CA HIS A 115 -2.86 7.91 -1.95
C HIS A 115 -2.74 8.30 -3.43
N MET A 116 -1.95 9.33 -3.75
CA MET A 116 -1.73 9.76 -5.14
C MET A 116 -1.08 8.65 -5.98
N ALA A 117 -0.05 8.00 -5.45
CA ALA A 117 0.57 6.82 -6.04
C ALA A 117 -0.47 5.71 -6.25
N HIS A 118 -1.36 5.48 -5.28
CA HIS A 118 -2.44 4.49 -5.43
C HIS A 118 -3.40 4.80 -6.56
N ALA A 119 -3.84 6.05 -6.64
CA ALA A 119 -4.68 6.49 -7.74
C ALA A 119 -3.97 6.30 -9.09
N ALA A 120 -2.68 6.67 -9.18
CA ALA A 120 -1.88 6.49 -10.38
C ALA A 120 -1.75 5.02 -10.79
N THR A 121 -1.42 4.13 -9.84
CA THR A 121 -1.34 2.68 -10.10
C THR A 121 -2.68 2.08 -10.50
N LYS A 122 -3.80 2.53 -9.92
CA LYS A 122 -5.12 2.04 -10.36
C LYS A 122 -5.43 2.50 -11.78
N ALA A 123 -5.12 3.76 -12.10
CA ALA A 123 -5.33 4.34 -13.42
C ALA A 123 -4.50 3.61 -14.49
N SER A 124 -3.21 3.42 -14.24
CA SER A 124 -2.30 2.73 -15.17
C SER A 124 -2.63 1.25 -15.34
N CYS A 125 -3.18 0.60 -14.30
CA CYS A 125 -3.56 -0.81 -14.34
C CYS A 125 -4.95 -1.08 -14.94
N GLY A 126 -5.70 -0.05 -15.35
CA GLY A 126 -7.03 -0.23 -15.91
C GLY A 126 -8.12 -0.55 -14.90
N VAL A 127 -7.93 -0.20 -13.62
CA VAL A 127 -8.85 -0.54 -12.51
C VAL A 127 -9.39 0.68 -11.78
N ASN A 128 -9.33 1.87 -12.41
CA ASN A 128 -9.89 3.12 -11.88
C ASN A 128 -11.08 3.62 -12.72
N GLY A 129 -12.09 2.78 -12.92
CA GLY A 129 -13.27 3.10 -13.74
C GLY A 129 -13.10 2.77 -15.23
N THR A 130 -14.13 3.08 -16.02
CA THR A 130 -14.23 2.71 -17.45
C THR A 130 -13.12 3.32 -18.30
N ALA A 131 -12.88 4.63 -18.18
CA ALA A 131 -11.83 5.33 -18.94
C ALA A 131 -10.43 4.73 -18.69
N SER A 132 -10.14 4.34 -17.45
CA SER A 132 -8.88 3.66 -17.10
C SER A 132 -8.81 2.28 -17.76
N ALA A 133 -9.89 1.49 -17.73
CA ALA A 133 -9.95 0.19 -18.37
C ALA A 133 -9.82 0.26 -19.90
N GLU A 134 -10.35 1.31 -20.53
CA GLU A 134 -10.19 1.61 -21.95
C GLU A 134 -8.77 2.03 -22.31
N ALA A 135 -8.09 2.75 -21.43
CA ALA A 135 -6.69 3.15 -21.61
C ALA A 135 -5.69 1.98 -21.48
N ASN A 136 -5.99 0.98 -20.64
CA ASN A 136 -5.15 -0.22 -20.51
C ASN A 136 -5.96 -1.53 -20.41
N PRO A 137 -6.63 -1.94 -21.50
CA PRO A 137 -7.50 -3.11 -21.49
C PRO A 137 -6.71 -4.41 -21.32
N ALA A 138 -5.47 -4.46 -21.83
CA ALA A 138 -4.60 -5.61 -21.70
C ALA A 138 -4.19 -5.88 -20.24
N MET A 139 -3.97 -4.81 -19.46
CA MET A 139 -3.67 -4.94 -18.03
C MET A 139 -4.90 -5.32 -17.21
N ALA A 140 -6.06 -4.71 -17.50
CA ALA A 140 -7.32 -5.11 -16.88
C ALA A 140 -7.65 -6.59 -17.15
N ASN A 141 -7.39 -7.06 -18.37
CA ASN A 141 -7.52 -8.48 -18.73
C ASN A 141 -6.54 -9.37 -17.96
N LEU A 142 -5.27 -8.96 -17.81
CA LEU A 142 -4.28 -9.71 -17.03
C LEU A 142 -4.71 -9.82 -15.56
N ILE A 143 -5.23 -8.75 -14.96
CA ILE A 143 -5.75 -8.76 -13.58
C ILE A 143 -6.94 -9.72 -13.45
N SER A 144 -7.86 -9.73 -14.42
CA SER A 144 -8.98 -10.68 -14.44
C SER A 144 -8.48 -12.14 -14.49
N LYS A 145 -7.46 -12.42 -15.31
CA LYS A 145 -6.81 -13.73 -15.40
C LYS A 145 -6.12 -14.13 -14.08
N ILE A 146 -5.43 -13.20 -13.42
CA ILE A 146 -4.85 -13.39 -12.08
C ILE A 146 -5.93 -13.78 -11.06
N ALA A 147 -7.02 -13.00 -11.00
CA ALA A 147 -8.12 -13.26 -10.07
C ALA A 147 -8.77 -14.62 -10.34
N ARG A 148 -8.99 -14.97 -11.62
CA ARG A 148 -9.53 -16.26 -12.03
C ARG A 148 -8.62 -17.43 -11.64
N THR A 149 -7.31 -17.31 -11.84
CA THR A 149 -6.34 -18.33 -11.42
C THR A 149 -6.35 -18.55 -9.91
N ILE A 150 -6.34 -17.47 -9.12
CA ILE A 150 -6.42 -17.55 -7.66
C ILE A 150 -7.72 -18.23 -7.24
N PHE A 151 -8.85 -17.82 -7.82
CA PHE A 151 -10.16 -18.39 -7.50
C PHE A 151 -10.23 -19.88 -7.81
N GLN A 152 -9.80 -20.29 -9.00
CA GLN A 152 -9.82 -21.69 -9.43
C GLN A 152 -8.97 -22.57 -8.51
N ILE A 153 -7.77 -22.14 -8.14
CA ILE A 153 -6.91 -22.95 -7.25
C ILE A 153 -7.47 -23.03 -5.83
N LYS A 154 -8.07 -21.94 -5.31
CA LYS A 154 -8.57 -21.90 -3.93
C LYS A 154 -9.89 -22.62 -3.71
N HIS A 155 -10.78 -22.61 -4.70
CA HIS A 155 -12.18 -23.03 -4.50
C HIS A 155 -12.56 -24.33 -5.22
N VAL A 156 -11.68 -24.88 -6.06
CA VAL A 156 -11.99 -26.13 -6.76
C VAL A 156 -11.73 -27.31 -5.83
N SER A 157 -12.81 -27.81 -5.24
CA SER A 157 -12.80 -28.91 -4.26
C SER A 157 -12.32 -30.24 -4.85
N THR A 158 -12.52 -30.47 -6.15
CA THR A 158 -12.16 -31.73 -6.82
C THR A 158 -10.66 -32.02 -6.81
N MET A 159 -9.82 -30.99 -6.67
CA MET A 159 -8.37 -31.13 -6.63
C MET A 159 -7.83 -31.30 -5.20
N GLY A 160 -8.68 -31.29 -4.18
CA GLY A 160 -8.30 -31.48 -2.77
C GLY A 160 -7.14 -30.59 -2.33
N ASN A 161 -6.14 -31.20 -1.70
CA ASN A 161 -4.90 -30.55 -1.24
C ASN A 161 -3.77 -30.56 -2.27
N LEU A 162 -4.03 -30.94 -3.54
CA LEU A 162 -2.98 -31.13 -4.55
C LEU A 162 -2.08 -29.89 -4.69
N PHE A 163 -2.66 -28.69 -4.68
CA PHE A 163 -1.88 -27.47 -4.81
C PHE A 163 -0.89 -27.29 -3.65
N GLU A 164 -1.29 -27.65 -2.42
CA GLU A 164 -0.41 -27.55 -1.25
C GLU A 164 0.76 -28.54 -1.36
N GLU A 165 0.51 -29.77 -1.81
CA GLU A 165 1.55 -30.80 -2.03
C GLU A 165 2.48 -30.45 -3.20
N LEU A 166 1.95 -29.88 -4.28
CA LEU A 166 2.75 -29.35 -5.39
C LEU A 166 3.62 -28.17 -4.93
N CYS A 167 3.12 -27.32 -4.04
CA CYS A 167 3.93 -26.25 -3.45
C CYS A 167 5.11 -26.83 -2.65
N LYS A 168 4.88 -27.84 -1.80
CA LYS A 168 5.95 -28.47 -1.00
C LYS A 168 7.03 -29.12 -1.85
N SER A 169 6.65 -29.71 -2.99
CA SER A 169 7.57 -30.46 -3.86
C SER A 169 8.25 -29.63 -4.94
N LYS A 170 7.57 -28.61 -5.51
CA LYS A 170 8.04 -27.89 -6.71
C LYS A 170 8.43 -26.44 -6.48
N THR A 171 8.18 -25.88 -5.30
CA THR A 171 8.38 -24.44 -5.05
C THR A 171 9.25 -24.20 -3.84
N LYS A 172 10.03 -23.12 -3.87
CA LYS A 172 10.80 -22.68 -2.71
C LYS A 172 9.88 -21.97 -1.70
N GLY A 173 10.22 -22.12 -0.41
CA GLY A 173 9.58 -21.42 0.71
C GLY A 173 8.37 -22.16 1.34
N ALA A 174 8.13 -21.87 2.62
CA ALA A 174 7.19 -22.62 3.47
C ALA A 174 5.69 -22.43 3.14
N SER A 175 5.31 -21.34 2.47
CA SER A 175 3.90 -21.05 2.19
C SER A 175 3.36 -21.92 1.06
N THR A 176 2.19 -22.52 1.29
CA THR A 176 1.48 -23.41 0.35
C THR A 176 0.24 -22.77 -0.28
N ARG A 177 0.05 -21.45 -0.10
CA ARG A 177 -1.19 -20.75 -0.46
C ARG A 177 -0.96 -19.55 -1.37
N LEU A 178 -1.94 -19.27 -2.22
CA LEU A 178 -2.02 -18.02 -2.98
C LEU A 178 -2.61 -16.89 -2.14
N ILE A 179 -2.25 -15.66 -2.49
CA ILE A 179 -2.74 -14.42 -1.83
C ILE A 179 -3.89 -13.87 -2.67
N GLU A 180 -4.95 -13.43 -2.01
CA GLU A 180 -6.07 -12.78 -2.68
C GLU A 180 -5.69 -11.39 -3.21
N TYR A 181 -6.25 -11.07 -4.37
CA TYR A 181 -6.16 -9.73 -4.95
C TYR A 181 -7.34 -8.86 -4.48
N SER A 182 -7.05 -7.61 -4.14
CA SER A 182 -8.03 -6.59 -3.79
C SER A 182 -7.64 -5.26 -4.40
N THR A 183 -8.55 -4.67 -5.20
CA THR A 183 -8.39 -3.36 -5.84
C THR A 183 -8.27 -2.21 -4.84
N SER A 184 -8.87 -2.36 -3.64
CA SER A 184 -8.82 -1.35 -2.57
C SER A 184 -7.48 -1.32 -1.83
N ARG A 185 -6.58 -2.29 -2.10
CA ARG A 185 -5.28 -2.39 -1.45
C ARG A 185 -4.17 -2.28 -2.48
N PHE A 186 -3.48 -1.15 -2.46
CA PHE A 186 -2.33 -0.85 -3.33
C PHE A 186 -1.38 -2.03 -3.59
N LEU A 187 -0.78 -2.60 -2.52
CA LEU A 187 0.25 -3.64 -2.63
C LEU A 187 -0.35 -5.04 -2.88
N SER A 188 -1.68 -5.15 -2.97
CA SER A 188 -2.33 -6.44 -3.15
C SER A 188 -2.01 -7.05 -4.51
N LEU A 189 -1.89 -6.22 -5.55
CA LEU A 189 -1.55 -6.70 -6.89
C LEU A 189 -0.11 -7.19 -6.97
N THR A 190 0.84 -6.38 -6.48
CA THR A 190 2.26 -6.75 -6.47
C THR A 190 2.50 -8.03 -5.67
N ASN A 191 1.88 -8.15 -4.49
CA ASN A 191 2.01 -9.34 -3.64
C ASN A 191 1.36 -10.57 -4.29
N ALA A 192 0.23 -10.40 -5.00
CA ALA A 192 -0.41 -11.50 -5.71
C ALA A 192 0.44 -11.98 -6.89
N MET A 193 0.98 -11.06 -7.69
CA MET A 193 1.89 -11.37 -8.81
C MET A 193 3.16 -12.06 -8.33
N GLU A 194 3.81 -11.53 -7.29
CA GLU A 194 5.01 -12.13 -6.71
C GLU A 194 4.73 -13.54 -6.18
N ARG A 195 3.59 -13.75 -5.52
CA ARG A 195 3.17 -15.07 -5.06
C ARG A 195 2.91 -16.03 -6.22
N ILE A 196 2.28 -15.57 -7.29
CA ILE A 196 2.02 -16.38 -8.49
C ILE A 196 3.34 -16.79 -9.14
N LEU A 197 4.27 -15.86 -9.34
CA LEU A 197 5.59 -16.14 -9.93
C LEU A 197 6.38 -17.13 -9.05
N LEU A 198 6.38 -16.94 -7.72
CA LEU A 198 7.02 -17.87 -6.79
C LEU A 198 6.43 -19.29 -6.87
N LYS A 199 5.11 -19.38 -7.09
CA LYS A 199 4.39 -20.65 -7.15
C LYS A 199 4.13 -21.14 -8.57
N TRP A 200 4.75 -20.53 -9.57
CA TRP A 200 4.52 -20.81 -10.98
C TRP A 200 4.65 -22.31 -11.32
N PRO A 201 5.72 -23.04 -10.89
CA PRO A 201 5.84 -24.47 -11.17
C PRO A 201 4.69 -25.32 -10.59
N ALA A 202 4.21 -24.97 -9.38
CA ALA A 202 3.08 -25.66 -8.76
C ALA A 202 1.75 -25.31 -9.45
N ILE A 203 1.56 -24.06 -9.85
CA ILE A 203 0.37 -23.62 -10.60
C ILE A 203 0.29 -24.36 -11.94
N THR A 204 1.37 -24.37 -12.73
CA THR A 204 1.39 -25.06 -14.03
C THR A 204 1.13 -26.55 -13.87
N ALA A 205 1.77 -27.21 -12.90
CA ALA A 205 1.54 -28.64 -12.63
C ALA A 205 0.10 -28.93 -12.18
N TRP A 206 -0.51 -28.03 -11.40
CA TRP A 206 -1.89 -28.19 -10.95
C TRP A 206 -2.88 -28.12 -12.11
N TYR A 207 -2.70 -27.19 -13.06
CA TYR A 207 -3.55 -27.09 -14.25
C TYR A 207 -3.36 -28.27 -15.20
N GLU A 208 -2.14 -28.79 -15.33
CA GLU A 208 -1.89 -29.99 -16.14
C GLU A 208 -2.59 -31.20 -15.52
N GLU A 209 -2.46 -31.44 -14.21
CA GLU A 209 -3.14 -32.57 -13.56
C GLU A 209 -4.66 -32.43 -13.65
N ARG A 210 -5.19 -31.21 -13.45
CA ARG A 210 -6.62 -30.93 -13.61
C ARG A 210 -7.11 -31.25 -15.03
N LYS A 211 -6.36 -30.82 -16.05
CA LYS A 211 -6.67 -31.11 -17.45
C LYS A 211 -6.72 -32.63 -17.68
N GLN A 212 -5.75 -33.38 -17.16
CA GLN A 212 -5.74 -34.84 -17.26
C GLN A 212 -6.96 -35.47 -16.57
N GLN A 213 -7.35 -34.99 -15.39
CA GLN A 213 -8.54 -35.47 -14.70
C GLN A 213 -9.83 -35.18 -15.47
N GLU A 214 -9.98 -33.97 -16.03
CA GLU A 214 -11.15 -33.58 -16.82
C GLU A 214 -11.27 -34.42 -18.11
N LEU A 215 -10.15 -34.72 -18.77
CA LEU A 215 -10.11 -35.62 -19.92
C LEU A 215 -10.54 -37.06 -19.56
N ARG A 216 -10.11 -37.60 -18.42
CA ARG A 216 -10.50 -38.95 -17.97
C ARG A 216 -12.01 -39.10 -17.76
N VAL A 217 -12.71 -38.00 -17.45
CA VAL A 217 -14.17 -37.98 -17.26
C VAL A 217 -14.92 -37.39 -18.46
N ASN A 218 -14.28 -37.36 -19.64
CA ASN A 218 -14.84 -36.83 -20.90
C ASN A 218 -15.40 -35.40 -20.79
N LYS A 219 -14.80 -34.54 -19.95
CA LYS A 219 -15.13 -33.12 -19.84
C LYS A 219 -14.16 -32.28 -20.66
N THR A 220 -14.64 -31.15 -21.17
CA THR A 220 -13.79 -30.14 -21.81
C THR A 220 -12.81 -29.57 -20.79
N PRO A 221 -11.48 -29.61 -21.04
CA PRO A 221 -10.51 -29.12 -20.07
C PRO A 221 -10.61 -27.63 -19.80
N THR A 222 -10.47 -27.26 -18.54
CA THR A 222 -10.36 -25.88 -18.10
C THR A 222 -8.99 -25.32 -18.50
N GLU A 223 -8.99 -24.27 -19.30
CA GLU A 223 -7.77 -23.56 -19.69
C GLU A 223 -7.06 -22.92 -18.48
N PHE A 224 -5.73 -22.95 -18.49
CA PHE A 224 -4.90 -22.17 -17.56
C PHE A 224 -4.92 -20.69 -17.96
N PRO A 225 -5.60 -19.78 -17.21
CA PRO A 225 -5.83 -18.41 -17.67
C PRO A 225 -4.56 -17.59 -17.91
N LEU A 226 -3.48 -17.92 -17.21
CA LEU A 226 -2.18 -17.23 -17.31
C LEU A 226 -1.18 -17.96 -18.21
N ALA A 227 -1.61 -18.97 -18.98
CA ALA A 227 -0.75 -19.63 -19.96
C ALA A 227 -0.08 -18.58 -20.88
N ASN A 228 1.24 -18.70 -21.06
CA ASN A 228 2.06 -17.80 -21.86
C ASN A 228 2.09 -16.33 -21.37
N ARG A 229 1.70 -16.05 -20.12
CA ARG A 229 1.74 -14.69 -19.52
C ARG A 229 2.84 -14.53 -18.47
N HIS A 230 3.81 -15.43 -18.41
CA HIS A 230 4.87 -15.39 -17.40
C HIS A 230 5.69 -14.09 -17.51
N ASP A 231 6.16 -13.75 -18.70
CA ASP A 231 7.04 -12.58 -18.89
C ASP A 231 6.28 -11.27 -18.69
N ASP A 232 5.01 -11.22 -19.07
CA ASP A 232 4.12 -10.11 -18.72
C ASP A 232 4.02 -9.90 -17.21
N LEU A 233 3.87 -10.98 -16.42
CA LEU A 233 3.83 -10.88 -14.96
C LEU A 233 5.16 -10.39 -14.40
N VAL A 234 6.29 -10.89 -14.91
CA VAL A 234 7.64 -10.48 -14.48
C VAL A 234 7.88 -9.01 -14.78
N HIS A 235 7.62 -8.57 -16.02
CA HIS A 235 7.91 -7.21 -16.46
C HIS A 235 6.96 -6.21 -15.80
N VAL A 236 5.65 -6.50 -15.72
CA VAL A 236 4.69 -5.62 -15.04
C VAL A 236 4.98 -5.55 -13.53
N LEU A 237 5.30 -6.67 -12.87
CA LEU A 237 5.67 -6.62 -11.46
C LEU A 237 6.93 -5.76 -11.24
N SER A 238 7.90 -5.84 -12.15
CA SER A 238 9.12 -5.02 -12.10
C SER A 238 8.80 -3.52 -12.19
N VAL A 239 7.81 -3.12 -13.01
CA VAL A 239 7.31 -1.73 -13.07
C VAL A 239 6.61 -1.32 -11.77
N LEU A 240 5.67 -2.15 -11.30
CA LEU A 240 4.85 -1.81 -10.13
C LEU A 240 5.64 -1.81 -8.80
N LYS A 241 6.71 -2.61 -8.71
CA LYS A 241 7.54 -2.72 -7.50
C LYS A 241 8.19 -1.38 -7.13
N GLN A 242 8.57 -0.58 -8.13
CA GLN A 242 9.19 0.73 -7.95
C GLN A 242 8.29 1.65 -7.11
N ILE A 243 7.00 1.70 -7.45
CA ILE A 243 6.04 2.50 -6.68
C ILE A 243 5.70 1.84 -5.33
N GLY A 244 5.71 0.50 -5.28
CA GLY A 244 5.56 -0.24 -4.04
C GLY A 244 6.61 0.10 -2.99
N GLU A 245 7.86 0.36 -3.40
CA GLU A 245 8.96 0.76 -2.51
C GLU A 245 8.82 2.20 -2.00
N ILE A 246 8.46 3.13 -2.88
CA ILE A 246 8.18 4.51 -2.48
C ILE A 246 7.03 4.51 -1.47
N LYS A 247 5.96 3.76 -1.73
CA LYS A 247 4.82 3.66 -0.81
C LYS A 247 5.19 3.09 0.55
N ARG A 248 6.01 2.04 0.59
CA ARG A 248 6.51 1.49 1.87
C ARG A 248 7.26 2.55 2.65
N THR A 249 8.06 3.36 1.95
CA THR A 249 8.77 4.50 2.54
C THR A 249 7.79 5.54 3.09
N CYS A 250 6.77 5.94 2.33
CA CYS A 250 5.77 6.91 2.80
C CYS A 250 4.98 6.49 4.05
N GLN A 251 4.93 5.19 4.34
CA GLN A 251 4.24 4.66 5.52
C GLN A 251 5.16 4.51 6.74
N ALA A 252 6.44 4.89 6.61
CA ALA A 252 7.38 4.85 7.72
C ALA A 252 7.02 5.92 8.76
N LYS A 253 7.00 5.54 10.05
CA LYS A 253 6.77 6.46 11.18
C LYS A 253 8.06 7.24 11.55
N ARG A 254 8.71 7.83 10.55
CA ARG A 254 9.97 8.60 10.68
C ARG A 254 9.98 9.75 9.65
N PRO A 255 10.80 10.80 9.80
CA PRO A 255 10.80 11.96 8.91
C PRO A 255 11.44 11.61 7.56
N VAL A 256 10.66 10.99 6.67
CA VAL A 256 11.11 10.46 5.38
C VAL A 256 10.68 11.29 4.19
N GLN A 257 10.17 12.51 4.41
CA GLN A 257 9.63 13.34 3.32
C GLN A 257 10.67 13.59 2.22
N VAL A 258 11.91 13.93 2.59
CA VAL A 258 13.01 14.11 1.64
C VAL A 258 13.34 12.79 0.94
N GLU A 259 13.43 11.68 1.68
CA GLU A 259 13.67 10.34 1.09
C GLU A 259 12.58 9.97 0.06
N VAL A 260 11.31 10.27 0.37
CA VAL A 260 10.17 10.03 -0.53
C VAL A 260 10.27 10.89 -1.78
N LEU A 261 10.59 12.17 -1.65
CA LEU A 261 10.75 13.09 -2.79
C LEU A 261 11.90 12.66 -3.71
N VAL A 262 13.04 12.30 -3.13
CA VAL A 262 14.20 11.79 -3.89
C VAL A 262 13.83 10.50 -4.62
N LYS A 263 13.22 9.52 -3.93
CA LYS A 263 12.80 8.26 -4.56
C LYS A 263 11.77 8.49 -5.67
N LEU A 264 10.85 9.42 -5.46
CA LEU A 264 9.85 9.79 -6.47
C LEU A 264 10.52 10.40 -7.72
N PHE A 265 11.45 11.33 -7.52
CA PHE A 265 12.18 11.95 -8.61
C PHE A 265 13.01 10.92 -9.38
N LEU A 266 13.76 10.07 -8.68
CA LEU A 266 14.55 9.00 -9.29
C LEU A 266 13.66 8.03 -10.06
N ALA A 267 12.55 7.58 -9.48
CA ALA A 267 11.61 6.71 -10.17
C ALA A 267 11.07 7.36 -11.45
N ARG A 268 10.87 8.68 -11.47
CA ARG A 268 10.42 9.40 -12.67
C ARG A 268 11.48 9.42 -13.77
N ILE A 269 12.73 9.77 -13.45
CA ILE A 269 13.79 9.99 -14.45
C ILE A 269 14.50 8.70 -14.88
N GLN A 270 14.46 7.66 -14.04
CA GLN A 270 15.08 6.35 -14.26
C GLN A 270 14.00 5.27 -14.43
N ASP A 271 13.37 4.82 -13.33
CA ASP A 271 12.61 3.56 -13.33
C ASP A 271 11.34 3.58 -14.19
N LEU A 272 10.71 4.73 -14.38
CA LEU A 272 9.53 4.91 -15.22
C LEU A 272 9.85 5.57 -16.56
N ASN A 273 11.11 5.95 -16.80
CA ASN A 273 11.53 6.51 -18.06
C ASN A 273 11.60 5.39 -19.12
N PRO A 274 10.78 5.44 -20.19
CA PRO A 274 10.69 4.34 -21.17
C PRO A 274 12.02 4.06 -21.87
N ASP A 275 12.92 5.04 -21.94
CA ASP A 275 14.22 4.91 -22.60
C ASP A 275 15.29 4.26 -21.70
N GLN A 276 15.00 4.10 -20.41
CA GLN A 276 15.95 3.56 -19.43
C GLN A 276 15.66 2.08 -19.13
N PRO A 277 16.69 1.27 -18.83
CA PRO A 277 16.51 -0.08 -18.29
C PRO A 277 15.66 -0.06 -17.03
N LEU A 278 14.88 -1.12 -16.82
CA LEU A 278 14.03 -1.27 -15.65
C LEU A 278 14.67 -2.27 -14.66
N PRO A 279 14.76 -1.96 -13.36
CA PRO A 279 15.22 -2.95 -12.39
C PRO A 279 14.25 -4.15 -12.36
N HIS A 280 14.79 -5.36 -12.50
CA HIS A 280 13.99 -6.58 -12.40
C HIS A 280 13.41 -6.71 -10.99
N TYR A 281 12.21 -7.28 -10.81
CA TYR A 281 11.57 -7.39 -9.49
C TYR A 281 12.36 -8.21 -8.45
N LEU A 282 13.33 -9.01 -8.90
CA LEU A 282 14.29 -9.76 -8.05
C LEU A 282 15.65 -9.07 -7.89
N SER A 283 15.82 -7.86 -8.43
CA SER A 283 17.04 -7.07 -8.27
C SER A 283 17.23 -6.73 -6.79
N SER A 284 18.48 -6.79 -6.33
CA SER A 284 18.93 -6.37 -5.01
C SER A 284 20.32 -5.71 -5.13
N ASP A 285 20.76 -5.02 -4.08
CA ASP A 285 22.08 -4.37 -4.07
C ASP A 285 23.23 -5.38 -4.30
N GLU A 286 23.08 -6.60 -3.78
CA GLU A 286 24.04 -7.70 -3.93
C GLU A 286 23.96 -8.39 -5.30
N ASN A 287 22.83 -8.29 -5.99
CA ASN A 287 22.57 -8.96 -7.26
C ASN A 287 21.71 -8.05 -8.17
N PRO A 288 22.33 -7.00 -8.72
CA PRO A 288 21.61 -6.06 -9.56
C PRO A 288 21.19 -6.72 -10.87
N LYS A 289 19.91 -6.62 -11.20
CA LYS A 289 19.32 -7.18 -12.42
C LYS A 289 18.46 -6.15 -13.11
N TRP A 290 18.59 -6.09 -14.43
CA TRP A 290 17.91 -5.10 -15.26
C TRP A 290 17.24 -5.78 -16.45
N ILE A 291 16.11 -5.23 -16.87
CA ILE A 291 15.42 -5.56 -18.11
C ILE A 291 15.67 -4.40 -19.06
N ALA A 292 16.26 -4.66 -20.24
CA ALA A 292 16.47 -3.62 -21.23
C ALA A 292 15.12 -3.07 -21.72
N ALA A 293 15.07 -1.78 -22.05
CA ALA A 293 13.84 -1.15 -22.54
C ALA A 293 13.26 -1.84 -23.79
N SER A 294 14.14 -2.36 -24.66
CA SER A 294 13.79 -3.12 -25.86
C SER A 294 13.13 -4.47 -25.56
N ASP A 295 13.39 -5.04 -24.38
CA ASP A 295 13.00 -6.40 -24.03
C ASP A 295 11.71 -6.43 -23.21
N LEU A 296 11.21 -5.25 -22.79
CA LEU A 296 9.94 -5.13 -22.10
C LEU A 296 8.79 -5.63 -22.98
N THR A 297 7.83 -6.31 -22.35
CA THR A 297 6.65 -6.75 -23.10
C THR A 297 5.82 -5.52 -23.48
N PRO A 298 5.05 -5.56 -24.58
CA PRO A 298 4.19 -4.44 -24.97
C PRO A 298 3.26 -3.99 -23.83
N LEU A 299 2.77 -4.96 -23.04
CA LEU A 299 1.93 -4.68 -21.86
C LEU A 299 2.70 -3.91 -20.78
N ALA A 300 3.91 -4.33 -20.44
CA ALA A 300 4.72 -3.66 -19.43
C ALA A 300 5.13 -2.26 -19.88
N THR A 301 5.51 -2.09 -21.16
CA THR A 301 5.85 -0.79 -21.74
C THR A 301 4.69 0.20 -21.66
N ASN A 302 3.48 -0.21 -22.09
CA ASN A 302 2.30 0.65 -22.01
C ASN A 302 1.94 0.97 -20.55
N THR A 303 2.00 -0.03 -19.65
CA THR A 303 1.69 0.17 -18.23
C THR A 303 2.69 1.12 -17.56
N ARG A 304 3.97 1.04 -17.91
CA ARG A 304 5.04 1.95 -17.42
C ARG A 304 4.80 3.39 -17.85
N LEU A 305 4.44 3.59 -19.12
CA LEU A 305 4.10 4.91 -19.68
C LEU A 305 2.91 5.53 -18.95
N LEU A 306 1.78 4.81 -18.89
CA LEU A 306 0.56 5.31 -18.23
C LEU A 306 0.78 5.57 -16.74
N LEU A 307 1.61 4.76 -16.08
CA LEU A 307 1.95 4.99 -14.67
C LEU A 307 2.78 6.26 -14.49
N ARG A 308 3.74 6.53 -15.38
CA ARG A 308 4.51 7.77 -15.39
C ARG A 308 3.59 8.97 -15.59
N GLU A 309 2.75 8.96 -16.60
CA GLU A 309 1.82 10.06 -16.90
C GLU A 309 0.87 10.32 -15.73
N ALA A 310 0.29 9.26 -15.15
CA ALA A 310 -0.62 9.38 -14.03
C ALA A 310 0.08 9.91 -12.75
N LEU A 311 1.37 9.62 -12.56
CA LEU A 311 2.18 10.18 -11.48
C LEU A 311 2.57 11.63 -11.75
N ASP A 312 2.96 11.97 -12.98
CA ASP A 312 3.27 13.34 -13.40
C ASP A 312 2.07 14.26 -13.17
N GLU A 313 0.89 13.85 -13.61
CA GLU A 313 -0.37 14.58 -13.38
C GLU A 313 -0.64 14.84 -11.90
N ARG A 314 -0.48 13.83 -11.04
CA ARG A 314 -0.90 13.88 -9.62
C ARG A 314 0.15 14.45 -8.68
N CYS A 315 1.42 14.23 -8.97
CA CYS A 315 2.51 14.51 -8.04
C CYS A 315 3.36 15.71 -8.48
N PHE A 316 3.42 16.01 -9.78
CA PHE A 316 4.34 17.01 -10.34
C PHE A 316 3.63 18.18 -11.02
N LEU A 317 2.44 17.98 -11.61
CA LEU A 317 1.68 19.04 -12.30
C LEU A 317 0.58 19.65 -11.44
N ALA A 318 0.06 18.92 -10.45
CA ALA A 318 -1.08 19.35 -9.63
C ALA A 318 -0.79 20.50 -8.65
N ASP A 319 0.46 20.98 -8.53
CA ASP A 319 0.79 21.95 -7.49
C ASP A 319 1.96 22.87 -7.89
N THR A 320 1.63 24.11 -8.28
CA THR A 320 2.60 25.20 -8.46
C THR A 320 3.45 25.43 -7.19
N THR A 321 2.96 25.02 -6.02
CA THR A 321 3.68 25.11 -4.73
C THR A 321 4.74 24.02 -4.58
N ARG A 322 4.49 22.80 -5.08
CA ARG A 322 5.50 21.71 -5.06
C ARG A 322 6.59 21.92 -6.08
N ILE A 323 6.28 22.53 -7.23
CA ILE A 323 7.27 22.98 -8.20
C ILE A 323 8.20 24.01 -7.54
N ALA A 324 7.67 24.96 -6.76
CA ALA A 324 8.51 25.93 -6.03
C ALA A 324 9.43 25.25 -5.00
N ILE A 325 8.97 24.23 -4.26
CA ILE A 325 9.81 23.46 -3.33
C ILE A 325 10.90 22.67 -4.08
N LEU A 326 10.57 22.03 -5.20
CA LEU A 326 11.52 21.28 -6.01
C LEU A 326 12.53 22.21 -6.73
N GLN A 327 12.10 23.38 -7.19
CA GLN A 327 12.98 24.39 -7.78
C GLN A 327 13.93 24.99 -6.72
N ASN A 328 13.43 25.26 -5.51
CA ASN A 328 14.26 25.77 -4.41
C ASN A 328 15.26 24.72 -3.88
N ALA A 329 14.90 23.44 -3.91
CA ALA A 329 15.79 22.34 -3.55
C ALA A 329 16.91 22.09 -4.59
N LEU A 330 16.72 22.56 -5.84
CA LEU A 330 17.72 22.48 -6.91
C LEU A 330 18.63 23.72 -6.99
N SER A 331 18.36 24.74 -6.18
CA SER A 331 19.15 25.97 -6.09
C SER A 331 20.09 26.02 -4.85
N PHE A 332 20.35 24.86 -4.24
CA PHE A 332 21.39 24.70 -3.20
C PHE A 332 22.49 23.76 -3.67
#